data_AF-A0A6G5ADK0-F1
#
_entry.id   AF-A0A6G5ADK0-F1
#
_cell.length_a   1.000
_cell.length_b   1.000
_cell.length_c   1.000
_cell.angle_alpha   90.00
_cell.angle_beta   90.00
_cell.angle_gamma   90.00
#
_symmetry.space_group_name_H-M   'P 1'
#
loop_
_entity.id
_entity.type
_entity.pdbx_description
1 polymer ?
#
loop_
_entity_poly.entity_id
_entity_poly.type
_entity_poly.pdbx_seq_one_letter_code
_entity_poly.pdbx_strand_id
1 'polypeptide(L)'
;MKLGVSNTLDELIEATVTAQHQRLLGSKTGRAILKRLGYEPTREQARSKDIPIQIRDRIKIPPLPRNMNPNFHEGRRKARAEALQSRYTGRQDVAYTDAAEYKSKAAHTAVAVRGDGGLIACCTVLGVETVEAEEVSIALAISQKGIRVVISDSKTL
;
A
#
# COMPACT_ATOMS: atom_id res chain seq x y z
N MET A 1 24.83 0.49 -4.27
CA MET A 1 23.61 0.91 -3.54
C MET A 1 22.50 -0.07 -3.90
N LYS A 2 22.09 -0.96 -2.99
CA LYS A 2 21.01 -1.94 -3.20
C LYS A 2 19.76 -1.44 -2.48
N LEU A 3 18.77 -0.94 -3.22
CA LEU A 3 17.46 -0.60 -2.68
C LEU A 3 16.56 -1.85 -2.64
N GLY A 4 16.05 -2.12 -1.43
CA GLY A 4 14.75 -2.70 -1.07
C GLY A 4 14.19 -3.86 -1.87
N VAL A 5 14.37 -5.10 -1.38
CA VAL A 5 13.40 -6.20 -1.58
C VAL A 5 13.59 -7.27 -0.51
N SER A 6 12.96 -7.13 0.66
CA SER A 6 12.52 -8.25 1.51
C SER A 6 12.03 -7.68 2.82
N ASN A 7 10.75 -7.84 3.14
CA ASN A 7 10.32 -7.71 4.52
C ASN A 7 11.12 -8.72 5.35
N THR A 8 11.65 -8.30 6.48
CA THR A 8 12.39 -9.20 7.37
C THR A 8 11.45 -10.29 7.91
N LEU A 9 12.00 -11.41 8.39
CA LEU A 9 11.21 -12.47 9.02
C LEU A 9 10.35 -11.89 10.16
N ASP A 10 10.93 -10.97 10.92
CA ASP A 10 10.28 -10.31 12.05
C ASP A 10 9.09 -9.46 11.59
N GLU A 11 9.25 -8.69 10.51
CA GLU A 11 8.15 -7.91 9.91
C GLU A 11 7.01 -8.81 9.40
N LEU A 12 7.33 -9.99 8.86
CA LEU A 12 6.30 -10.96 8.43
C LEU A 12 5.57 -11.57 9.62
N ILE A 13 6.30 -11.91 10.69
CA ILE A 13 5.71 -12.42 11.94
C ILE A 13 4.79 -11.36 12.52
N GLU A 14 5.27 -10.13 12.65
CA GLU A 14 4.52 -8.99 13.17
C GLU A 14 3.24 -8.74 12.35
N ALA A 15 3.34 -8.64 11.02
CA ALA A 15 2.19 -8.44 10.15
C ALA A 15 1.14 -9.56 10.30
N THR A 16 1.58 -10.81 10.42
CA THR A 16 0.67 -11.96 10.59
C THR A 16 -0.02 -11.94 11.96
N VAL A 17 0.73 -11.60 13.02
CA VAL A 17 0.20 -11.46 14.38
C VAL A 17 -0.82 -10.34 14.43
N THR A 18 -0.50 -9.16 13.89
CA THR A 18 -1.40 -8.00 13.81
C THR A 18 -2.69 -8.34 13.07
N ALA A 19 -2.60 -9.01 11.91
CA ALA A 19 -3.78 -9.43 11.15
C ALA A 19 -4.69 -10.39 11.93
N GLN A 20 -4.12 -11.37 12.64
CA GLN A 20 -4.90 -12.29 13.47
C GLN A 20 -5.52 -11.57 14.68
N HIS A 21 -4.79 -10.64 15.29
CA HIS A 21 -5.28 -9.84 16.40
C HIS A 21 -6.48 -8.99 15.97
N GLN A 22 -6.37 -8.26 14.85
CA GLN A 22 -7.47 -7.48 14.27
C GLN A 22 -8.69 -8.34 13.91
N ARG A 23 -8.48 -9.53 13.33
CA ARG A 23 -9.55 -10.49 13.04
C ARG A 23 -10.30 -10.91 14.30
N LEU A 24 -9.57 -11.21 15.39
CA LEU A 24 -10.16 -11.58 16.67
C LEU A 24 -10.93 -10.41 17.31
N LEU A 25 -10.41 -9.19 17.23
CA LEU A 25 -11.09 -7.98 17.68
C LEU A 25 -12.44 -7.75 16.98
N GLY A 26 -12.59 -8.23 15.74
CA GLY A 26 -13.82 -8.11 14.95
C GLY A 26 -15.05 -8.85 15.52
N SER A 27 -14.87 -9.89 16.34
CA SER A 27 -15.97 -10.73 16.83
C SER A 27 -16.12 -10.71 18.36
N LYS A 28 -17.33 -10.93 18.87
CA LYS A 28 -17.58 -11.03 20.34
C LYS A 28 -16.74 -12.16 20.96
N THR A 29 -16.71 -13.33 20.31
CA THR A 29 -15.94 -14.49 20.77
C THR A 29 -14.44 -14.24 20.72
N GLY A 30 -13.93 -13.62 19.64
CA GLY A 30 -12.51 -13.30 19.51
C GLY A 30 -12.03 -12.30 20.56
N ARG A 31 -12.83 -11.27 20.88
CA ARG A 31 -12.54 -10.35 22.00
C ARG A 31 -12.50 -11.06 23.36
N ALA A 32 -13.39 -12.03 23.59
CA ALA A 32 -13.36 -12.83 24.82
C ALA A 32 -12.09 -13.70 24.92
N ILE A 33 -11.63 -14.25 23.80
CA ILE A 33 -10.37 -15.01 23.73
C ILE A 33 -9.17 -14.10 24.03
N LEU A 34 -9.09 -12.92 23.40
CA LEU A 34 -8.01 -11.95 23.63
C LEU A 34 -7.93 -11.52 25.09
N LYS A 35 -9.08 -11.19 25.69
CA LYS A 35 -9.17 -10.84 27.11
C LYS A 35 -8.73 -11.98 28.02
N ARG A 36 -9.06 -13.23 27.68
CA ARG A 36 -8.64 -14.42 28.45
C ARG A 36 -7.13 -14.68 28.36
N LEU A 37 -6.50 -14.30 27.26
CA LEU A 37 -5.06 -14.39 27.05
C LEU A 37 -4.29 -13.19 27.65
N GLY A 38 -4.99 -12.24 28.29
CA GLY A 38 -4.37 -11.07 28.91
C GLY A 38 -4.08 -9.92 27.94
N TYR A 39 -4.58 -9.98 26.71
CA TYR A 39 -4.50 -8.86 25.77
C TYR A 39 -5.64 -7.87 26.03
N GLU A 40 -5.32 -6.59 26.16
CA GLU A 40 -6.31 -5.52 26.17
C GLU A 40 -6.92 -5.39 24.76
N PRO A 41 -8.22 -5.61 24.57
CA PRO A 41 -8.84 -5.56 23.26
C PRO A 41 -9.07 -4.09 22.84
N THR A 42 -7.98 -3.36 22.57
CA THR A 42 -8.07 -2.04 21.96
C THR A 42 -8.35 -2.23 20.49
N ARG A 43 -9.58 -1.89 20.07
CA ARG A 43 -9.89 -1.79 18.65
C ARG A 43 -9.22 -0.53 18.15
N GLU A 44 -8.11 -0.67 17.43
CA GLU A 44 -7.62 0.42 16.58
C GLU A 44 -8.82 0.88 15.74
N GLN A 45 -9.16 2.15 15.89
CA GLN A 45 -10.24 2.75 15.13
C GLN A 45 -9.79 2.72 13.69
N ALA A 46 -10.54 2.05 12.81
CA ALA A 46 -10.24 2.05 11.38
C ALA A 46 -10.16 3.52 10.93
N ARG A 47 -8.95 4.00 10.67
CA ARG A 47 -8.71 5.38 10.25
C ARG A 47 -9.13 5.56 8.78
N SER A 48 -8.95 4.52 7.98
CA SER A 48 -9.41 4.48 6.59
C SER A 48 -10.94 4.47 6.52
N LYS A 49 -11.49 5.31 5.63
CA LYS A 49 -12.91 5.40 5.32
C LYS A 49 -13.16 4.81 3.94
N ASP A 50 -14.33 4.21 3.76
CA ASP A 50 -14.75 3.74 2.44
C ASP A 50 -14.78 4.89 1.43
N ILE A 51 -14.22 4.64 0.24
CA ILE A 51 -14.31 5.57 -0.89
C ILE A 51 -15.79 5.67 -1.31
N PRO A 52 -16.34 6.90 -1.47
CA PRO A 52 -17.69 7.08 -1.98
C PRO A 52 -17.93 6.30 -3.28
N ILE A 53 -19.07 5.62 -3.38
CA ILE A 53 -19.37 4.71 -4.50
C ILE A 53 -19.21 5.37 -5.88
N GLN A 54 -19.57 6.65 -5.97
CA GLN A 54 -19.44 7.47 -7.19
C GLN A 54 -18.00 7.60 -7.69
N ILE A 55 -17.02 7.57 -6.78
CA ILE A 55 -15.60 7.61 -7.09
C ILE A 55 -15.11 6.18 -7.34
N ARG A 56 -15.48 5.24 -6.46
CA ARG A 56 -15.05 3.84 -6.55
C ARG A 56 -15.42 3.21 -7.89
N ASP A 57 -16.62 3.45 -8.40
CA ASP A 57 -17.08 2.89 -9.69
C ASP A 57 -16.32 3.46 -10.90
N ARG A 58 -15.60 4.58 -10.72
CA ARG A 58 -14.74 5.18 -11.75
C ARG A 58 -13.30 4.68 -11.68
N ILE A 59 -12.92 3.96 -10.62
CA ILE A 59 -11.59 3.40 -10.44
C ILE A 59 -11.61 1.94 -10.87
N LYS A 60 -10.77 1.59 -11.85
CA LYS A 60 -10.62 0.20 -12.31
C LYS A 60 -9.32 -0.38 -11.75
N ILE A 61 -9.45 -1.30 -10.80
CA ILE A 61 -8.33 -2.04 -10.22
C ILE A 61 -8.32 -3.46 -10.82
N PRO A 62 -7.36 -3.80 -11.72
CA PRO A 62 -7.25 -5.15 -12.24
C PRO A 62 -6.88 -6.12 -11.12
N PRO A 63 -7.48 -7.32 -11.05
CA PRO A 63 -7.13 -8.30 -10.03
C PRO A 63 -5.65 -8.71 -10.15
N LEU A 64 -5.03 -8.97 -9.01
CA LEU A 64 -3.72 -9.62 -8.98
C LEU A 64 -3.83 -11.02 -9.61
N PRO A 65 -2.88 -11.44 -10.45
CA PRO A 65 -2.93 -12.76 -11.05
C PRO A 65 -2.88 -13.84 -9.99
N ARG A 66 -3.68 -14.89 -10.21
CA ARG A 66 -3.66 -16.10 -9.37
C ARG A 66 -2.26 -16.72 -9.39
N ASN A 67 -1.86 -17.36 -8.29
CA ASN A 67 -0.56 -18.04 -8.16
C ASN A 67 0.65 -17.11 -8.34
N MET A 68 0.68 -15.97 -7.64
CA MET A 68 1.82 -15.04 -7.58
C MET A 68 2.40 -14.99 -6.16
N ASN A 69 2.85 -16.13 -5.63
CA ASN A 69 3.42 -16.17 -4.28
C ASN A 69 4.72 -15.33 -4.22
N PRO A 70 4.87 -14.43 -3.22
CA PRO A 70 6.05 -13.56 -3.10
C PRO A 70 7.38 -14.33 -3.06
N ASN A 71 7.40 -15.48 -2.38
CA ASN A 71 8.61 -16.22 -2.06
C ASN A 71 8.95 -17.28 -3.12
N PHE A 72 7.94 -17.89 -3.73
CA PHE A 72 8.16 -19.01 -4.66
C PHE A 72 8.18 -18.61 -6.13
N HIS A 73 7.60 -17.45 -6.50
CA HIS A 73 7.37 -17.09 -7.90
C HIS A 73 8.07 -15.79 -8.32
N GLU A 74 9.32 -15.58 -7.89
CA GLU A 74 10.11 -14.40 -8.23
C GLU A 74 10.16 -14.12 -9.75
N GLY A 75 10.45 -15.13 -10.58
CA GLY A 75 10.49 -14.97 -12.04
C GLY A 75 9.18 -14.47 -12.64
N ARG A 76 8.03 -14.89 -12.09
CA ARG A 76 6.70 -14.40 -12.52
C ARG A 76 6.46 -12.96 -12.08
N ARG A 77 6.89 -12.59 -10.87
CA ARG A 77 6.81 -11.21 -10.38
C ARG A 77 7.66 -10.28 -11.25
N LYS A 78 8.88 -10.70 -11.57
CA LYS A 78 9.78 -9.97 -12.47
C LYS A 78 9.18 -9.80 -13.86
N ALA A 79 8.73 -10.90 -14.48
CA ALA A 79 8.07 -10.85 -15.80
C ALA A 79 6.82 -9.96 -15.80
N ARG A 80 6.05 -9.94 -14.69
CA ARG A 80 4.91 -9.02 -14.55
C ARG A 80 5.35 -7.57 -14.45
N ALA A 81 6.36 -7.26 -13.65
CA ALA A 81 6.89 -5.91 -13.51
C ALA A 81 7.42 -5.41 -14.87
N GLU A 82 8.17 -6.24 -15.58
CA GLU A 82 8.65 -5.95 -16.93
C GLU A 82 7.49 -5.74 -17.91
N ALA A 83 6.46 -6.61 -17.90
CA ALA A 83 5.29 -6.45 -18.75
C ALA A 83 4.50 -5.15 -18.44
N LEU A 84 4.36 -4.79 -17.16
CA LEU A 84 3.76 -3.52 -16.75
C LEU A 84 4.59 -2.34 -17.24
N GLN A 85 5.91 -2.39 -17.05
CA GLN A 85 6.82 -1.36 -17.54
C GLN A 85 6.69 -1.22 -19.06
N SER A 86 6.89 -2.29 -19.84
CA SER A 86 6.76 -2.27 -21.29
C SER A 86 5.40 -1.76 -21.78
N ARG A 87 4.32 -2.05 -21.06
CA ARG A 87 2.97 -1.57 -21.40
C ARG A 87 2.78 -0.07 -21.21
N TYR A 88 3.49 0.52 -20.26
CA TYR A 88 3.27 1.91 -19.84
C TYR A 88 4.47 2.83 -20.15
N THR A 89 5.60 2.30 -20.59
CA THR A 89 6.77 3.07 -21.04
C THR A 89 6.37 4.11 -22.08
N GLY A 90 6.90 5.33 -21.92
CA GLY A 90 6.68 6.46 -22.84
C GLY A 90 5.33 7.17 -22.68
N ARG A 91 4.42 6.67 -21.83
CA ARG A 91 3.15 7.32 -21.57
C ARG A 91 3.29 8.42 -20.51
N GLN A 92 2.74 9.60 -20.82
CA GLN A 92 2.76 10.76 -19.94
C GLN A 92 1.57 10.83 -18.98
N ASP A 93 0.58 9.94 -19.16
CA ASP A 93 -0.62 9.83 -18.33
C ASP A 93 -0.52 8.74 -17.25
N VAL A 94 0.70 8.25 -16.99
CA VAL A 94 1.00 7.21 -15.99
C VAL A 94 1.82 7.82 -14.86
N ALA A 95 1.41 7.56 -13.63
CA ALA A 95 2.14 7.91 -12.41
C ALA A 95 2.49 6.65 -11.62
N TYR A 96 3.71 6.60 -11.10
CA TYR A 96 4.19 5.59 -10.15
C TYR A 96 4.21 6.22 -8.77
N THR A 97 3.62 5.56 -7.80
CA THR A 97 3.41 6.12 -6.46
C THR A 97 4.05 5.27 -5.40
N ASP A 98 4.63 5.93 -4.41
CA ASP A 98 5.23 5.29 -3.24
C ASP A 98 5.15 6.23 -2.03
N ALA A 99 5.23 5.64 -0.84
CA ALA A 99 5.33 6.36 0.40
C ALA A 99 6.36 5.71 1.34
N ALA A 100 7.13 6.54 2.03
CA ALA A 100 8.17 6.07 2.94
C ALA A 100 8.26 6.95 4.18
N GLU A 101 8.60 6.35 5.32
CA GLU A 101 8.83 7.08 6.56
C GLU A 101 10.14 7.89 6.49
N TYR A 102 10.13 9.09 7.07
CA TYR A 102 11.35 9.86 7.29
C TYR A 102 12.15 9.26 8.45
N LYS A 103 13.42 8.95 8.21
CA LYS A 103 14.34 8.52 9.29
C LYS A 103 14.58 9.59 10.37
N SER A 104 14.37 10.86 10.04
CA SER A 104 14.73 12.00 10.90
C SER A 104 13.55 12.62 11.65
N LYS A 105 12.31 12.24 11.35
CA LYS A 105 11.10 12.81 11.98
C LYS A 105 9.92 11.85 11.83
N ALA A 106 8.98 11.91 12.77
CA ALA A 106 7.73 11.15 12.74
C ALA A 106 6.77 11.68 11.65
N ALA A 107 7.08 11.36 10.40
CA ALA A 107 6.35 11.76 9.22
C ALA A 107 6.64 10.80 8.06
N HIS A 108 5.81 10.84 7.02
CA HIS A 108 6.03 10.10 5.79
C HIS A 108 6.19 11.06 4.61
N THR A 109 7.00 10.67 3.64
CA THR A 109 6.98 11.27 2.31
C THR A 109 6.03 10.45 1.44
N ALA A 110 5.17 11.12 0.69
CA ALA A 110 4.33 10.52 -0.33
C ALA A 110 4.71 11.13 -1.67
N VAL A 111 4.92 10.30 -2.70
CA VAL A 111 5.51 10.74 -3.97
C VAL A 111 4.74 10.13 -5.15
N ALA A 112 4.57 10.92 -6.20
CA ALA A 112 4.16 10.47 -7.52
C ALA A 112 5.22 10.88 -8.55
N VAL A 113 5.71 9.92 -9.34
CA VAL A 113 6.74 10.13 -10.37
C VAL A 113 6.31 9.58 -11.73
N ARG A 114 6.92 10.08 -12.79
CA ARG A 114 6.83 9.55 -14.15
C ARG A 114 7.72 8.31 -14.30
N GLY A 115 7.51 7.55 -15.37
CA GLY A 115 8.29 6.33 -15.65
C GLY A 115 9.78 6.56 -15.94
N ASP A 116 10.20 7.80 -16.21
CA ASP A 116 11.59 8.24 -16.34
C ASP A 116 12.21 8.73 -15.01
N GLY A 117 11.44 8.70 -13.91
CA GLY A 117 11.83 9.22 -12.61
C GLY A 117 11.54 10.71 -12.42
N GLY A 118 10.97 11.40 -13.40
CA GLY A 118 10.58 12.80 -13.29
C GLY A 118 9.51 13.01 -12.22
N LEU A 119 9.75 13.92 -11.27
CA LEU A 119 8.80 14.23 -10.21
C LEU A 119 7.51 14.82 -10.79
N ILE A 120 6.36 14.26 -10.41
CA ILE A 120 5.04 14.84 -10.71
C ILE A 120 4.59 15.68 -9.52
N ALA A 121 4.58 15.08 -8.32
CA ALA A 121 4.22 15.74 -7.08
C ALA A 121 4.77 14.96 -5.89
N CYS A 122 5.03 15.65 -4.78
CA CYS A 122 5.33 15.03 -3.49
C CYS A 122 4.77 15.86 -2.35
N CYS A 123 4.59 15.24 -1.19
CA CYS A 123 4.27 15.93 0.05
C CYS A 123 4.83 15.19 1.27
N THR A 124 5.01 15.93 2.37
CA THR A 124 5.21 15.34 3.69
C THR A 124 3.85 15.23 4.39
N VAL A 125 3.56 14.07 4.96
CA VAL A 125 2.35 13.81 5.74
C VAL A 125 2.74 13.53 7.20
N LEU A 126 2.03 14.12 8.15
CA LEU A 126 2.32 14.04 9.58
C LEU A 126 1.23 13.22 10.29
N GLY A 127 1.62 12.44 11.31
CA GLY A 127 0.68 11.77 12.21
C GLY A 127 -0.12 10.61 11.60
N VAL A 128 0.36 10.08 10.48
CA VAL A 128 -0.28 8.99 9.74
C VAL A 128 0.53 7.69 9.83
N GLU A 129 -0.13 6.57 9.61
CA GLU A 129 0.53 5.28 9.40
C GLU A 129 1.00 5.11 7.96
N THR A 130 1.86 4.13 7.69
CA THR A 130 2.40 3.88 6.35
C THR A 130 1.31 3.62 5.31
N VAL A 131 0.23 2.90 5.68
CA VAL A 131 -0.91 2.64 4.78
C VAL A 131 -1.62 3.95 4.37
N GLU A 132 -1.84 4.85 5.33
CA GLU A 132 -2.44 6.16 5.06
C GLU A 132 -1.52 7.03 4.18
N ALA A 133 -0.20 6.93 4.37
CA ALA A 133 0.75 7.63 3.52
C ALA A 133 0.75 7.08 2.07
N GLU A 134 0.60 5.77 1.89
CA GLU A 134 0.42 5.13 0.58
C GLU A 134 -0.88 5.61 -0.09
N GLU A 135 -2.01 5.65 0.64
CA GLU A 135 -3.28 6.23 0.18
C GLU A 135 -3.09 7.68 -0.30
N VAL A 136 -2.35 8.49 0.46
CA VAL A 136 -2.05 9.88 0.09
C VAL A 136 -1.23 9.94 -1.20
N SER A 137 -0.24 9.07 -1.42
CA SER A 137 0.56 9.06 -2.65
C SER A 137 -0.30 8.79 -3.89
N ILE A 138 -1.27 7.87 -3.78
CA ILE A 138 -2.23 7.54 -4.85
C ILE A 138 -3.17 8.72 -5.09
N ALA A 139 -3.74 9.30 -4.03
CA ALA A 139 -4.61 10.47 -4.13
C ALA A 139 -3.87 11.67 -4.77
N LEU A 140 -2.62 11.88 -4.37
CA LEU A 140 -1.75 12.91 -4.91
C LEU A 140 -1.57 12.74 -6.41
N ALA A 141 -1.32 11.52 -6.90
CA ALA A 141 -1.22 11.23 -8.33
C ALA A 141 -2.53 11.48 -9.09
N ILE A 142 -3.66 11.00 -8.56
CA ILE A 142 -4.99 11.16 -9.20
C ILE A 142 -5.40 12.63 -9.30
N SER A 143 -4.99 13.46 -8.33
CA SER A 143 -5.27 14.90 -8.35
C SER A 143 -4.55 15.66 -9.47
N GLN A 144 -3.54 15.06 -10.10
CA GLN A 144 -2.75 15.72 -11.14
C GLN A 144 -3.44 15.65 -12.50
N LYS A 145 -3.49 16.80 -13.18
CA LYS A 145 -4.12 16.89 -14.50
C LYS A 145 -3.41 15.99 -15.50
N GLY A 146 -4.18 15.15 -16.18
CA GLY A 146 -3.70 14.30 -17.26
C GLY A 146 -3.24 12.91 -16.82
N ILE A 147 -3.18 12.62 -15.52
CA ILE A 147 -2.93 11.25 -15.03
C ILE A 147 -4.20 10.42 -15.17
N ARG A 148 -4.05 9.23 -15.76
CA ARG A 148 -5.14 8.26 -16.00
C ARG A 148 -4.83 6.87 -15.45
N VAL A 149 -3.55 6.57 -15.22
CA VAL A 149 -3.09 5.28 -14.70
C VAL A 149 -2.17 5.56 -13.52
N VAL A 150 -2.45 4.90 -12.39
CA VAL A 150 -1.58 4.90 -11.23
C VAL A 150 -1.04 3.49 -11.04
N ILE A 151 0.27 3.38 -10.82
CA ILE A 151 0.95 2.13 -10.48
C ILE A 151 1.46 2.24 -9.06
N SER A 152 0.95 1.36 -8.20
CA SER A 152 1.36 1.20 -6.81
C SER A 152 1.63 -0.28 -6.55
N ASP A 153 2.56 -0.55 -5.64
CA ASP A 153 2.85 -1.88 -5.11
C ASP A 153 2.12 -2.18 -3.79
N SER A 154 1.44 -1.18 -3.22
CA SER A 154 0.56 -1.35 -2.07
C SER A 154 -0.58 -2.32 -2.40
N LYS A 155 -0.76 -3.32 -1.52
CA LYS A 155 -1.83 -4.35 -1.63
C LYS A 155 -2.93 -4.16 -0.59
N THR A 156 -2.79 -3.12 0.22
CA THR A 156 -3.61 -2.85 1.40
C THR A 156 -4.90 -2.08 1.06
N LEU A 157 -5.05 -1.68 -0.21
CA LEU A 157 -6.18 -0.93 -0.77
C LEU A 157 -7.13 -1.78 -1.63
#